data_AF-A0A318GXD3-F1
#
_entry.id   AF-A0A318GXD3-F1
#
_cell.length_a   1.000
_cell.length_b   1.000
_cell.length_c   1.000
_cell.angle_alpha   90.00
_cell.angle_beta   90.00
_cell.angle_gamma   90.00
#
_symmetry.space_group_name_H-M   'P 1'
#
loop_
_entity.id
_entity.type
_entity.pdbx_description
1 polymer ?
#
loop_
_entity_poly.entity_id
_entity_poly.type
_entity_poly.pdbx_seq_one_letter_code
_entity_poly.pdbx_strand_id
1 'polypeptide(L)'
;MTAPSPASPVEHGPWLADFAEAVQRGRAGLMQRYREQVHAALSSQQAEDLTLNAVLAVMDAFHGEALARLAGGPATAHLPVEAGRHRLTPEVLAPFRGSAEALVTEVVKFNNTSCALSNFPQEHRPSTATLALIRRELAATWRDFALRANALLCEHRG
;
A
#
# COMPACT_ATOMS: atom_id res chain seq x y z
N MET A 1 -25.59 9.15 -37.61
CA MET A 1 -25.06 9.47 -36.26
C MET A 1 -24.70 8.14 -35.62
N THR A 2 -23.40 7.80 -35.60
CA THR A 2 -22.90 6.53 -35.06
C THR A 2 -22.68 6.71 -33.57
N ALA A 3 -23.36 5.92 -32.74
CA ALA A 3 -23.10 5.89 -31.30
C ALA A 3 -21.66 5.38 -31.06
N PRO A 4 -20.91 5.94 -30.10
CA PRO A 4 -19.61 5.38 -29.73
C PRO A 4 -19.82 3.95 -29.22
N SER A 5 -19.08 3.00 -29.81
CA SER A 5 -19.03 1.62 -29.35
C SER A 5 -18.47 1.60 -27.92
N PRO A 6 -19.03 0.80 -26.98
CA PRO A 6 -18.44 0.67 -25.66
C PRO A 6 -17.03 0.07 -25.81
N ALA A 7 -16.01 0.76 -25.29
CA ALA A 7 -14.65 0.26 -25.23
C ALA A 7 -14.68 -1.19 -24.73
N SER A 8 -14.10 -2.10 -25.50
CA SER A 8 -14.17 -3.53 -25.22
C SER A 8 -13.43 -3.85 -23.92
N PRO A 9 -13.87 -4.84 -23.11
CA PRO A 9 -13.21 -5.24 -21.85
C PRO A 9 -11.72 -5.59 -21.95
N VAL A 10 -11.18 -5.70 -23.16
CA VAL A 10 -9.83 -6.16 -23.49
C VAL A 10 -8.79 -5.04 -23.36
N GLU A 11 -9.17 -3.76 -23.48
CA GLU A 11 -8.21 -2.64 -23.65
C GLU A 11 -7.39 -2.33 -22.38
N HIS A 12 -7.94 -2.58 -21.20
CA HIS A 12 -7.25 -2.30 -19.92
C HIS A 12 -6.59 -3.53 -19.29
N GLY A 13 -6.85 -4.73 -19.83
CA GLY A 13 -6.37 -6.00 -19.28
C GLY A 13 -4.84 -6.06 -19.13
N PRO A 14 -4.04 -5.74 -20.17
CA PRO A 14 -2.59 -5.73 -20.08
C PRO A 14 -2.05 -4.75 -19.03
N TRP A 15 -2.58 -3.51 -19.01
CA TRP A 15 -2.17 -2.51 -18.04
C TRP A 15 -2.52 -2.90 -16.60
N LEU A 16 -3.70 -3.48 -16.36
CA LEU A 16 -4.09 -3.99 -15.04
C LEU A 16 -3.19 -5.15 -14.59
N ALA A 17 -2.78 -6.02 -15.51
CA ALA A 17 -1.85 -7.09 -15.22
C ALA A 17 -0.46 -6.54 -14.83
N ASP A 18 0.07 -5.58 -15.59
CA ASP A 18 1.35 -4.91 -15.31
C ASP A 18 1.31 -4.15 -13.98
N PHE A 19 0.19 -3.47 -13.69
CA PHE A 19 -0.05 -2.79 -12.43
C PHE A 19 -0.06 -3.80 -11.28
N ALA A 20 -0.83 -4.89 -11.39
CA ALA A 20 -0.91 -5.92 -10.38
C ALA A 20 0.46 -6.57 -10.12
N GLU A 21 1.23 -6.86 -11.17
CA GLU A 21 2.58 -7.41 -11.06
C GLU A 21 3.53 -6.43 -10.34
N ALA A 22 3.45 -5.14 -10.66
CA ALA A 22 4.20 -4.11 -9.94
C ALA A 22 3.84 -4.05 -8.45
N VAL A 23 2.55 -4.15 -8.11
CA VAL A 23 2.10 -4.21 -6.71
C VAL A 23 2.64 -5.47 -6.02
N GLN A 24 2.65 -6.64 -6.68
CA GLN A 24 3.23 -7.86 -6.10
C GLN A 24 4.74 -7.74 -5.87
N ARG A 25 5.48 -7.15 -6.81
CA ARG A 25 6.92 -6.85 -6.62
C ARG A 25 7.15 -5.90 -5.46
N GLY A 26 6.36 -4.83 -5.36
CA GLY A 26 6.43 -3.89 -4.23
C GLY A 26 6.14 -4.58 -2.89
N ARG A 27 5.10 -5.43 -2.87
CA ARG A 27 4.74 -6.25 -1.70
C ARG A 27 5.87 -7.16 -1.24
N ALA A 28 6.54 -7.84 -2.18
CA ALA A 28 7.70 -8.70 -1.88
C ALA A 28 8.87 -7.92 -1.24
N GLY A 29 8.97 -6.62 -1.52
CA GLY A 29 10.02 -5.74 -0.98
C GLY A 29 9.71 -5.07 0.38
N LEU A 30 8.48 -5.18 0.91
CA LEU A 30 8.06 -4.41 2.10
C LEU A 30 8.93 -4.68 3.33
N MET A 31 9.26 -5.95 3.60
CA MET A 31 10.10 -6.29 4.76
C MET A 31 11.54 -5.79 4.64
N GLN A 32 12.08 -5.73 3.41
CA GLN A 32 13.41 -5.17 3.20
C GLN A 32 13.41 -3.67 3.51
N ARG A 33 12.42 -2.93 3.01
CA ARG A 33 12.25 -1.50 3.31
C ARG A 33 12.04 -1.23 4.80
N TYR A 34 11.29 -2.09 5.49
CA TYR A 34 11.12 -1.99 6.95
C TYR A 34 12.45 -2.11 7.69
N ARG A 35 13.29 -3.09 7.33
CA ARG A 35 14.62 -3.26 7.94
C ARG A 35 15.51 -2.04 7.71
N GLU A 36 15.51 -1.52 6.49
CA GLU A 36 16.25 -0.30 6.14
C GLU A 36 15.78 0.90 6.96
N GLN A 37 14.47 1.07 7.12
CA GLN A 37 13.88 2.15 7.92
C GLN A 37 14.27 2.03 9.40
N VAL A 38 14.20 0.83 9.97
CA VAL A 38 14.64 0.55 11.35
C VAL A 38 16.13 0.87 11.53
N HIS A 39 17.00 0.40 10.63
CA HIS A 39 18.43 0.65 10.73
C HIS A 39 18.77 2.14 10.61
N ALA A 40 18.12 2.87 9.70
CA ALA A 40 18.31 4.30 9.54
C ALA A 40 17.88 5.08 10.78
N ALA A 41 16.75 4.73 11.37
CA ALA A 41 16.23 5.37 12.58
C ALA A 41 17.09 5.08 13.81
N LEU A 42 17.54 3.83 14.01
CA LEU A 42 18.48 3.46 15.08
C LEU A 42 19.82 4.19 14.94
N SER A 43 20.34 4.31 13.72
CA SER A 43 21.58 5.05 13.44
C SER A 43 21.44 6.55 13.74
N SER A 44 20.22 7.07 13.61
CA SER A 44 19.87 8.46 13.92
C SER A 44 19.39 8.66 15.37
N GLN A 45 19.51 7.63 16.22
CA GLN A 45 19.05 7.61 17.62
C GLN A 45 17.54 7.91 17.80
N GLN A 46 16.75 7.63 16.77
CA GLN A 46 15.29 7.79 16.79
C GLN A 46 14.66 6.42 17.04
N ALA A 47 14.38 6.12 18.32
CA ALA A 47 13.82 4.82 18.72
C ALA A 47 12.41 4.90 19.31
N GLU A 48 11.88 6.11 19.52
CA GLU A 48 10.51 6.31 20.01
C GLU A 48 9.49 5.95 18.93
N ASP A 49 8.53 5.09 19.27
CA ASP A 49 7.50 4.55 18.38
C ASP A 49 8.08 4.00 17.07
N LEU A 50 9.31 3.48 17.11
CA LEU A 50 10.10 3.11 15.94
C LEU A 50 9.33 2.15 15.03
N THR A 51 8.76 1.09 15.61
CA THR A 51 8.03 0.06 14.86
C THR A 51 6.79 0.64 14.19
N LEU A 52 6.02 1.49 14.89
CA LEU A 52 4.85 2.15 14.34
C LEU A 52 5.24 3.04 13.17
N ASN A 53 6.20 3.94 13.39
CA ASN A 53 6.65 4.91 12.40
C ASN A 53 7.23 4.22 11.16
N ALA A 54 8.03 3.17 11.35
CA ALA A 54 8.62 2.42 10.26
C ALA A 54 7.58 1.66 9.43
N VAL A 55 6.60 1.01 10.08
CA VAL A 55 5.52 0.31 9.37
C VAL A 55 4.67 1.28 8.56
N LEU A 56 4.30 2.42 9.14
CA LEU A 56 3.50 3.44 8.45
C LEU A 56 4.25 4.05 7.28
N ALA A 57 5.53 4.40 7.44
CA ALA A 57 6.35 4.95 6.37
C ALA A 57 6.48 3.97 5.19
N VAL A 58 6.72 2.69 5.46
CA VAL A 58 6.82 1.65 4.43
C VAL A 58 5.51 1.50 3.66
N MET A 59 4.37 1.49 4.35
CA MET A 59 3.07 1.32 3.73
C MET A 59 2.61 2.57 2.96
N ASP A 60 2.91 3.77 3.47
CA ASP A 60 2.63 5.01 2.77
C ASP A 60 3.44 5.12 1.47
N ALA A 61 4.73 4.83 1.51
CA ALA A 61 5.57 4.79 0.31
C ALA A 61 5.06 3.75 -0.72
N PHE A 62 4.66 2.56 -0.25
CA PHE A 62 4.10 1.52 -1.11
C PHE A 62 2.79 1.95 -1.79
N HIS A 63 1.87 2.58 -1.05
CA HIS A 63 0.64 3.13 -1.62
C HIS A 63 0.93 4.31 -2.57
N GLY A 64 1.87 5.19 -2.22
CA GLY A 64 2.28 6.33 -3.04
C GLY A 64 2.84 5.90 -4.39
N GLU A 65 3.72 4.90 -4.42
CA GLU A 65 4.24 4.30 -5.66
C GLU A 65 3.13 3.73 -6.53
N ALA A 66 2.13 3.08 -5.93
CA ALA A 66 0.98 2.57 -6.65
C ALA A 66 0.11 3.69 -7.23
N LEU A 67 -0.17 4.75 -6.47
CA LEU A 67 -0.91 5.92 -6.96
C LEU A 67 -0.17 6.60 -8.12
N ALA A 68 1.15 6.74 -8.03
CA ALA A 68 1.96 7.29 -9.11
C ALA A 68 1.87 6.45 -10.39
N ARG A 69 1.86 5.11 -10.27
CA ARG A 69 1.65 4.20 -11.40
C ARG A 69 0.25 4.31 -11.99
N LEU A 70 -0.77 4.45 -11.16
CA LEU A 70 -2.15 4.65 -11.64
C LEU A 70 -2.28 5.95 -12.42
N ALA A 71 -1.68 7.03 -11.92
CA ALA A 71 -1.68 8.33 -12.60
C ALA A 71 -0.93 8.31 -13.96
N GLY A 72 -0.02 7.36 -14.17
CA GLY A 72 0.65 7.15 -15.46
C GLY A 72 -0.05 6.15 -16.39
N GLY A 73 -1.24 5.67 -16.03
CA GLY A 73 -1.99 4.67 -16.78
C GLY A 73 -2.71 5.20 -18.02
N PRO A 74 -3.49 4.36 -18.73
CA PRO A 74 -4.34 4.78 -19.84
C PRO A 74 -5.55 5.58 -19.34
N ALA A 75 -6.14 6.44 -20.18
CA ALA A 75 -7.36 7.16 -19.85
C ALA A 75 -8.51 6.22 -19.47
N THR A 76 -9.07 6.37 -18.26
CA THR A 76 -10.16 5.53 -17.73
C THR A 76 -11.44 6.29 -17.45
N ALA A 77 -11.43 7.64 -17.46
CA ALA A 77 -12.57 8.47 -17.09
C ALA A 77 -13.85 8.23 -17.91
N HIS A 78 -13.76 7.57 -19.05
CA HIS A 78 -14.90 7.20 -19.89
C HIS A 78 -15.64 5.94 -19.42
N LEU A 79 -15.05 5.17 -18.49
CA LEU A 79 -15.64 3.96 -17.93
C LEU A 79 -16.71 4.31 -16.87
N PRO A 80 -17.68 3.40 -16.63
CA PRO A 80 -18.79 3.69 -15.74
C PRO A 80 -18.36 3.85 -14.28
N VAL A 81 -19.07 4.73 -13.59
CA VAL A 81 -19.00 4.95 -12.13
C VAL A 81 -20.36 4.60 -11.54
N GLU A 82 -20.39 3.64 -10.62
CA GLU A 82 -21.62 3.19 -9.95
C GLU A 82 -21.49 3.44 -8.45
N ALA A 83 -22.47 4.14 -7.87
CA ALA A 83 -22.47 4.52 -6.46
C ALA A 83 -21.16 5.20 -6.00
N GLY A 84 -20.58 6.06 -6.84
CA GLY A 84 -19.32 6.77 -6.56
C GLY A 84 -18.05 5.92 -6.71
N ARG A 85 -18.17 4.65 -7.11
CA ARG A 85 -17.03 3.75 -7.33
C ARG A 85 -16.80 3.51 -8.81
N HIS A 86 -15.59 3.83 -9.27
CA HIS A 86 -15.16 3.56 -10.64
C HIS A 86 -15.11 2.04 -10.90
N ARG A 87 -15.47 1.61 -12.12
CA ARG A 87 -15.52 0.19 -12.51
C ARG A 87 -14.23 -0.58 -12.17
N LEU A 88 -13.07 0.03 -12.42
CA LEU A 88 -11.77 -0.60 -12.22
C LEU A 88 -11.26 -0.55 -10.77
N THR A 89 -11.92 0.19 -9.87
CA THR A 89 -11.46 0.31 -8.47
C THR A 89 -11.31 -1.06 -7.78
N PRO A 90 -12.26 -2.01 -7.88
CA PRO A 90 -12.07 -3.34 -7.28
C PRO A 90 -10.86 -4.10 -7.84
N GLU A 91 -10.60 -3.98 -9.14
CA GLU A 91 -9.49 -4.66 -9.82
C GLU A 91 -8.14 -4.07 -9.42
N VAL A 92 -8.06 -2.74 -9.31
CA VAL A 92 -6.88 -2.02 -8.82
C VAL A 92 -6.58 -2.30 -7.36
N LEU A 93 -7.60 -2.46 -6.51
CA LEU A 93 -7.41 -2.71 -5.08
C LEU A 93 -7.14 -4.19 -4.75
N ALA A 94 -7.57 -5.13 -5.60
CA ALA A 94 -7.45 -6.56 -5.32
C ALA A 94 -6.01 -7.05 -5.02
N PRO A 95 -4.95 -6.60 -5.75
CA PRO A 95 -3.57 -7.02 -5.50
C PRO A 95 -3.03 -6.71 -4.09
N PHE A 96 -3.61 -5.71 -3.40
CA PHE A 96 -3.16 -5.28 -2.06
C PHE A 96 -3.68 -6.18 -0.94
N ARG A 97 -4.65 -7.06 -1.22
CA ARG A 97 -5.33 -7.87 -0.20
C ARG A 97 -4.33 -8.63 0.68
N GLY A 98 -4.43 -8.43 1.99
CA GLY A 98 -3.62 -9.09 3.00
C GLY A 98 -2.19 -8.56 3.15
N SER A 99 -1.77 -7.53 2.40
CA SER A 99 -0.41 -6.99 2.48
C SER A 99 -0.09 -6.42 3.86
N ALA A 100 -1.02 -5.65 4.45
CA ALA A 100 -0.85 -5.05 5.77
C ALA A 100 -0.65 -6.10 6.88
N GLU A 101 -1.52 -7.11 6.97
CA GLU A 101 -1.40 -8.14 8.03
C GLU A 101 -0.17 -9.04 7.82
N ALA A 102 0.17 -9.35 6.56
CA ALA A 102 1.41 -10.06 6.24
C ALA A 102 2.64 -9.27 6.69
N LEU A 103 2.68 -7.96 6.42
CA LEU A 103 3.77 -7.10 6.88
C LEU A 103 3.85 -7.06 8.41
N VAL A 104 2.74 -6.79 9.10
CA VAL A 104 2.72 -6.73 10.58
C VAL A 104 3.19 -8.05 11.19
N THR A 105 2.78 -9.19 10.63
CA THR A 105 3.23 -10.52 11.08
C THR A 105 4.74 -10.68 10.98
N GLU A 106 5.33 -10.33 9.83
CA GLU A 106 6.77 -10.47 9.61
C GLU A 106 7.60 -9.45 10.40
N VAL A 107 7.07 -8.23 10.59
CA VAL A 107 7.65 -7.20 11.45
C VAL A 107 7.78 -7.69 12.89
N VAL A 108 6.72 -8.27 13.45
CA VAL A 108 6.76 -8.80 14.83
C VAL A 108 7.79 -9.91 14.97
N LYS A 109 7.86 -10.84 14.00
CA LYS A 109 8.86 -11.92 14.00
C LYS A 109 10.29 -11.38 13.94
N PHE A 110 10.54 -10.43 13.04
CA PHE A 110 11.84 -9.78 12.94
C PHE A 110 12.20 -9.04 14.22
N ASN A 111 11.28 -8.22 14.75
CA ASN A 111 11.56 -7.44 15.94
C ASN A 111 11.96 -8.34 17.10
N ASN A 112 11.15 -9.37 17.39
CA ASN A 112 11.37 -10.35 18.47
C ASN A 112 12.73 -11.06 18.40
N THR A 113 13.38 -11.10 17.23
CA THR A 113 14.67 -11.77 17.01
C THR A 113 15.83 -10.81 16.73
N SER A 114 15.56 -9.50 16.66
CA SER A 114 16.56 -8.50 16.30
C SER A 114 17.45 -8.12 17.49
N CYS A 115 18.75 -8.41 17.39
CA CYS A 115 19.73 -7.98 18.37
C CYS A 115 19.81 -6.45 18.47
N ALA A 116 19.61 -5.74 17.36
CA ALA A 116 19.66 -4.28 17.33
C ALA A 116 18.53 -3.63 18.15
N LEU A 117 17.39 -4.31 18.27
CA LEU A 117 16.24 -3.83 19.04
C LEU A 117 16.29 -4.25 20.51
N SER A 118 17.23 -5.11 20.91
CA SER A 118 17.26 -5.67 22.27
C SER A 118 17.41 -4.64 23.40
N ASN A 119 17.98 -3.47 23.09
CA ASN A 119 18.09 -2.34 24.02
C ASN A 119 16.81 -1.50 24.12
N PHE A 120 15.78 -1.80 23.33
CA PHE A 120 14.50 -1.09 23.25
C PHE A 120 13.36 -2.09 23.50
N PRO A 121 13.07 -2.50 24.75
CA PRO A 121 12.16 -3.60 25.04
C PRO A 121 10.77 -3.47 24.40
N GLN A 122 10.26 -2.25 24.31
CA GLN A 122 8.96 -1.92 23.70
C GLN A 122 8.96 -2.14 22.18
N GLU A 123 10.10 -1.93 21.53
CA GLU A 123 10.28 -2.14 20.09
C GLU A 123 10.69 -3.58 19.76
N HIS A 124 11.50 -4.20 20.63
CA HIS A 124 11.87 -5.62 20.56
C HIS A 124 10.63 -6.50 20.66
N ARG A 125 9.74 -6.19 21.61
CA ARG A 125 8.50 -6.92 21.85
C ARG A 125 7.31 -5.95 21.86
N PRO A 126 6.81 -5.54 20.69
CA PRO A 126 5.66 -4.64 20.59
C PRO A 126 4.46 -5.17 21.36
N SER A 127 3.90 -4.31 22.22
CA SER A 127 2.73 -4.67 23.02
C SER A 127 1.49 -4.89 22.15
N THR A 128 0.48 -5.58 22.68
CA THR A 128 -0.82 -5.71 21.99
C THR A 128 -1.46 -4.35 21.72
N ALA A 129 -1.26 -3.36 22.60
CA ALA A 129 -1.73 -1.99 22.40
C ALA A 129 -1.03 -1.31 21.22
N THR A 130 0.29 -1.45 21.12
CA THR A 130 1.10 -0.96 19.98
C THR A 130 0.64 -1.61 18.67
N LEU A 131 0.40 -2.92 18.66
CA LEU A 131 -0.08 -3.62 17.47
C LEU A 131 -1.51 -3.23 17.08
N ALA A 132 -2.37 -2.94 18.05
CA ALA A 132 -3.72 -2.43 17.78
C ALA A 132 -3.67 -1.01 17.18
N LEU A 133 -2.79 -0.16 17.71
CA LEU A 133 -2.49 1.16 17.16
C LEU A 133 -2.02 1.06 15.71
N ILE A 134 -1.01 0.25 15.42
CA ILE A 134 -0.50 0.02 14.05
C ILE A 134 -1.64 -0.40 13.11
N ARG A 135 -2.45 -1.39 13.49
CA ARG A 135 -3.56 -1.85 12.63
C ARG A 135 -4.59 -0.77 12.35
N ARG A 136 -4.90 0.07 13.34
CA ARG A 136 -5.83 1.20 13.17
C ARG A 136 -5.28 2.23 12.20
N GLU A 137 -4.01 2.62 12.35
CA GLU A 137 -3.38 3.59 11.46
C GLU A 137 -3.21 3.04 10.03
N LEU A 138 -2.92 1.75 9.88
CA LEU A 138 -2.91 1.07 8.59
C LEU A 138 -4.30 1.04 7.93
N ALA A 139 -5.36 0.83 8.71
CA ALA A 139 -6.73 0.91 8.19
C ALA A 139 -7.10 2.33 7.73
N ALA A 140 -6.66 3.35 8.46
CA ALA A 140 -6.84 4.75 8.06
C ALA A 140 -6.10 5.07 6.76
N THR A 141 -4.83 4.66 6.66
CA THR A 141 -3.99 4.82 5.47
C THR A 141 -4.57 4.09 4.27
N TRP A 142 -5.07 2.86 4.46
CA TRP A 142 -5.74 2.08 3.41
C TRP A 142 -6.99 2.79 2.87
N ARG A 143 -7.81 3.38 3.75
CA ARG A 143 -9.00 4.11 3.35
C ARG A 143 -8.66 5.33 2.50
N ASP A 144 -7.65 6.11 2.91
CA ASP A 144 -7.17 7.26 2.13
C ASP A 144 -6.68 6.82 0.74
N PHE A 145 -5.83 5.80 0.69
CA PHE A 145 -5.34 5.23 -0.57
C PHE A 145 -6.48 4.78 -1.49
N ALA A 146 -7.46 4.03 -0.98
CA ALA A 146 -8.57 3.54 -1.77
C ALA A 146 -9.44 4.66 -2.35
N LEU A 147 -9.66 5.73 -1.59
CA LEU A 147 -10.39 6.92 -2.05
C LEU A 147 -9.61 7.65 -3.16
N ARG A 148 -8.31 7.85 -2.97
CA ARG A 148 -7.43 8.51 -3.95
C ARG A 148 -7.30 7.71 -5.23
N ALA A 149 -7.15 6.39 -5.14
CA ALA A 149 -7.11 5.51 -6.31
C ALA A 149 -8.42 5.60 -7.13
N ASN A 150 -9.57 5.61 -6.44
CA ASN A 150 -10.87 5.79 -7.10
C ASN A 150 -11.00 7.16 -7.77
N ALA A 151 -10.58 8.23 -7.09
CA ALA A 151 -10.61 9.59 -7.65
C ALA A 151 -9.74 9.70 -8.91
N LEU A 152 -8.51 9.19 -8.87
CA LEU A 152 -7.63 9.13 -10.04
C LEU A 152 -8.31 8.43 -11.21
N LEU A 153 -8.89 7.25 -10.99
CA LEU A 153 -9.56 6.52 -12.07
C LEU A 153 -10.74 7.30 -12.70
N CYS A 154 -11.50 8.05 -11.88
CA CYS A 154 -12.59 8.90 -12.35
C CYS A 154 -12.11 10.13 -13.14
N GLU A 155 -10.94 10.68 -12.79
CA GLU A 155 -10.43 11.94 -13.33
C GLU A 155 -9.44 11.74 -14.50
N HIS A 156 -8.89 10.53 -14.64
CA HIS A 156 -7.79 10.27 -15.56
C HIS A 156 -8.23 10.24 -17.03
N ARG A 157 -7.83 11.29 -17.76
CA ARG A 157 -8.24 11.57 -19.15
C ARG A 157 -7.18 11.25 -20.20
N GLY A 158 -5.99 10.79 -19.77
CA GLY A 158 -4.83 10.53 -20.64
C GLY A 158 -3.96 11.76 -20.87
#